data_AF-A0A2S2P617-F1
#
_entry.id   AF-A0A2S2P617-F1
#
_cell.length_a   1.000
_cell.length_b   1.000
_cell.length_c   1.000
_cell.angle_alpha   90.00
_cell.angle_beta   90.00
_cell.angle_gamma   90.00
#
_symmetry.space_group_name_H-M   'P 1'
#
loop_
_entity.id
_entity.type
_entity.pdbx_description
1 polymer ?
#
loop_
_entity_poly.entity_id
_entity_poly.type
_entity_poly.pdbx_seq_one_letter_code
_entity_poly.pdbx_strand_id
1 'polypeptide(L)'
;YQKVLSNMGDLVHDTAWDEIKRAGDEERKIALEEGNIDEDGIPMCTVIADGQWSKRSYKTKYNALSGAATIIGYKTGKILFIGIRNSYCAVCQRASARKEDKPDHRCFLNWNKPSTG
;
A
#
# COMPACT_ATOMS: atom_id res chain seq x y z
N TYR A 1 8.21 -12.98 -20.31
CA TYR A 1 8.71 -12.58 -18.98
C TYR A 1 7.82 -11.51 -18.32
N GLN A 2 7.65 -10.30 -18.90
CA GLN A 2 6.81 -9.25 -18.29
C GLN A 2 5.34 -9.64 -18.04
N LYS A 3 4.68 -10.36 -18.97
CA LYS A 3 3.30 -10.85 -18.75
C LYS A 3 3.20 -11.79 -17.55
N VAL A 4 4.17 -12.69 -17.37
CA VAL A 4 4.21 -13.64 -16.25
C VAL A 4 4.34 -12.89 -14.93
N LEU A 5 5.23 -11.89 -14.86
CA LEU A 5 5.38 -11.05 -13.67
C LEU A 5 4.12 -10.25 -13.35
N SER A 6 3.42 -9.73 -14.37
CA SER A 6 2.15 -9.02 -14.16
C SER A 6 1.09 -9.95 -13.56
N ASN A 7 0.90 -11.13 -14.15
CA ASN A 7 -0.08 -12.10 -13.67
C ASN A 7 0.23 -12.56 -12.23
N MET A 8 1.51 -12.77 -11.91
CA MET A 8 1.92 -13.07 -10.53
C MET A 8 1.62 -11.90 -9.59
N GLY A 9 1.85 -10.66 -10.02
CA GLY A 9 1.53 -9.47 -9.24
C GLY A 9 0.03 -9.34 -8.95
N ASP A 10 -0.82 -9.62 -9.94
CA ASP A 10 -2.27 -9.59 -9.78
C ASP A 10 -2.75 -10.67 -8.82
N LEU A 11 -2.23 -11.91 -8.93
CA LEU A 11 -2.57 -12.99 -8.00
C LEU A 11 -2.15 -12.68 -6.55
N VAL A 12 -0.96 -12.12 -6.36
CA VAL A 12 -0.47 -11.71 -5.04
C VAL A 12 -1.35 -10.60 -4.47
N HIS A 13 -1.73 -9.63 -5.29
CA HIS A 13 -2.61 -8.53 -4.88
C HIS A 13 -3.97 -9.07 -4.43
N ASP A 14 -4.59 -9.94 -5.20
CA ASP A 14 -5.93 -10.47 -4.92
C ASP A 14 -5.92 -11.35 -3.66
N THR A 15 -4.90 -12.19 -3.51
CA THR A 15 -4.71 -13.01 -2.31
C THR A 15 -4.51 -12.13 -1.08
N ALA A 16 -3.67 -11.09 -1.18
CA ALA A 16 -3.46 -10.16 -0.08
C ALA A 16 -4.74 -9.39 0.29
N TRP A 17 -5.54 -9.00 -0.71
CA TRP A 17 -6.80 -8.31 -0.50
C TRP A 17 -7.83 -9.17 0.24
N ASP A 18 -7.93 -10.45 -0.09
CA ASP A 18 -8.82 -11.38 0.59
C ASP A 18 -8.40 -11.63 2.05
N GLU A 19 -7.09 -11.71 2.33
CA GLU A 19 -6.59 -11.82 3.70
C GLU A 19 -6.81 -10.55 4.52
N ILE A 20 -6.65 -9.36 3.92
CA ILE A 20 -6.93 -8.08 4.57
C ILE A 20 -8.43 -7.96 4.93
N LYS A 21 -9.33 -8.41 4.05
CA LYS A 21 -10.77 -8.45 4.36
C LYS A 21 -11.07 -9.35 5.56
N ARG A 22 -10.50 -10.57 5.56
CA ARG A 22 -10.67 -11.52 6.68
C ARG A 22 -10.15 -10.92 7.99
N ALA A 23 -9.01 -10.25 7.96
CA ALA A 23 -8.48 -9.55 9.13
C ALA A 23 -9.42 -8.44 9.62
N GLY A 24 -10.04 -7.69 8.71
CA GLY A 24 -11.06 -6.69 9.04
C GLY A 24 -12.31 -7.27 9.68
N ASP A 25 -12.81 -8.39 9.16
CA ASP A 25 -13.98 -9.08 9.72
C ASP A 25 -13.71 -9.63 11.14
N GLU A 26 -12.50 -10.14 11.39
CA GLU A 26 -12.08 -10.58 12.71
C GLU A 26 -12.02 -9.42 13.72
N GLU A 27 -11.37 -8.30 13.38
CA GLU A 27 -11.28 -7.13 14.26
C GLU A 27 -12.68 -6.55 14.53
N ARG A 28 -13.54 -6.53 13.49
CA ARG A 28 -14.94 -6.13 13.61
C ARG A 28 -15.72 -7.00 14.59
N LYS A 29 -15.53 -8.33 14.53
CA LYS A 29 -16.20 -9.27 15.44
C LYS A 29 -15.79 -9.03 16.90
N ILE A 30 -14.49 -8.81 17.13
CA ILE A 30 -13.97 -8.49 18.48
C ILE A 30 -14.57 -7.19 18.99
N ALA A 31 -14.65 -6.14 18.17
CA ALA A 31 -15.26 -4.87 18.58
C ALA A 31 -16.73 -5.03 18.98
N LEU A 32 -17.50 -5.87 18.29
CA LEU A 32 -18.89 -6.20 18.64
C LEU A 32 -18.98 -6.97 19.96
N GLU A 33 -18.10 -7.96 20.18
CA GLU A 33 -18.06 -8.76 21.41
C GLU A 33 -17.68 -7.93 22.64
N GLU A 34 -16.79 -6.94 22.47
CA GLU A 34 -16.38 -6.01 23.53
C GLU A 34 -17.42 -4.89 23.77
N GLY A 35 -18.47 -4.79 22.94
CA GLY A 35 -19.45 -3.71 23.01
C GLY A 35 -18.90 -2.34 22.61
N ASN A 36 -17.78 -2.31 21.87
CA ASN A 36 -17.18 -1.10 21.33
C ASN A 36 -17.94 -0.68 20.07
N ILE A 37 -19.13 -0.14 20.26
CA ILE A 37 -20.04 0.32 19.20
C ILE A 37 -20.32 1.82 19.36
N ASP A 38 -20.45 2.51 18.24
CA ASP A 38 -20.86 3.92 18.19
C ASP A 38 -22.39 4.06 18.37
N GLU A 39 -22.90 5.29 18.47
CA GLU A 39 -24.32 5.62 18.62
C GLU A 39 -25.20 5.02 17.50
N ASP A 40 -24.63 4.85 16.29
CA ASP A 40 -25.28 4.24 15.13
C ASP A 40 -25.14 2.69 15.08
N GLY A 41 -24.54 2.07 16.10
CA GLY A 41 -24.30 0.62 16.15
C GLY A 41 -23.15 0.15 15.26
N ILE A 42 -22.29 1.07 14.81
CA ILE A 42 -21.10 0.76 14.00
C ILE A 42 -19.96 0.33 14.92
N PRO A 43 -19.34 -0.84 14.72
CA PRO A 43 -18.24 -1.30 15.55
C PRO A 43 -16.98 -0.44 15.35
N MET A 44 -16.40 0.00 16.46
CA MET A 44 -15.22 0.85 16.51
C MET A 44 -13.97 0.00 16.75
N CYS A 45 -13.16 -0.18 15.71
CA CYS A 45 -11.92 -0.94 15.78
C CYS A 45 -10.73 -0.02 16.08
N THR A 46 -10.01 -0.30 17.18
CA THR A 46 -8.75 0.40 17.48
C THR A 46 -7.66 -0.07 16.53
N VAL A 47 -6.93 0.88 15.93
CA VAL A 47 -5.88 0.58 14.96
C VAL A 47 -4.59 1.31 15.27
N ILE A 48 -3.48 0.73 14.81
CA ILE A 48 -2.16 1.36 14.77
C ILE A 48 -1.88 1.74 13.31
N ALA A 49 -1.52 3.00 13.09
CA ALA A 49 -1.07 3.46 11.78
C ALA A 49 0.46 3.53 11.77
N ASP A 50 1.09 2.83 10.82
CA ASP A 50 2.51 2.96 10.53
C ASP A 50 2.71 3.52 9.13
N GLY A 51 3.74 4.35 8.96
CA GLY A 51 4.01 5.03 7.70
C GLY A 51 5.51 5.18 7.53
N GLN A 52 6.04 4.62 6.44
CA GLN A 52 7.47 4.67 6.17
C GLN A 52 7.77 5.24 4.80
N TRP A 53 8.80 6.08 4.79
CA TRP A 53 9.47 6.52 3.59
C TRP A 53 10.96 6.20 3.73
N SER A 54 11.39 5.08 3.13
CA SER A 54 12.74 4.55 3.38
C SER A 54 13.81 5.53 2.89
N LYS A 55 14.94 5.63 3.62
CA LYS A 55 16.13 6.36 3.20
C LYS A 55 17.12 5.41 2.54
N ARG A 56 17.71 5.83 1.42
CA ARG A 56 18.81 5.12 0.75
C ARG A 56 20.14 5.70 1.23
N SER A 57 21.09 4.84 1.56
CA SER A 57 22.36 5.21 2.22
C SER A 57 23.56 5.39 1.28
N TYR A 58 23.45 5.07 -0.02
CA TYR A 58 24.60 5.13 -0.93
C TYR A 58 24.93 6.57 -1.37
N LYS A 59 26.16 7.00 -1.08
CA LYS A 59 26.82 8.29 -1.43
C LYS A 59 26.18 9.56 -0.87
N THR A 60 24.86 9.64 -0.80
CA THR A 60 24.08 10.81 -0.35
C THR A 60 22.73 10.32 0.18
N LYS A 61 22.28 10.86 1.33
CA LYS A 61 21.05 10.44 2.03
C LYS A 61 19.78 10.80 1.23
N TYR A 62 19.44 10.01 0.21
CA TYR A 62 18.25 10.24 -0.60
C TYR A 62 17.04 9.53 0.00
N ASN A 63 15.87 10.18 -0.07
CA ASN A 63 14.60 9.51 0.23
C ASN A 63 14.24 8.56 -0.93
N ALA A 64 13.57 7.46 -0.63
CA ALA A 64 13.08 6.53 -1.64
C ALA A 64 12.13 7.24 -2.63
N LEU A 65 11.87 6.61 -3.78
CA LEU A 65 10.86 7.10 -4.72
C LEU A 65 9.48 6.51 -4.43
N SER A 66 9.38 5.71 -3.36
CA SER A 66 8.15 5.09 -2.91
C SER A 66 8.05 5.15 -1.39
N GLY A 67 6.86 5.43 -0.89
CA GLY A 67 6.50 5.31 0.52
C GLY A 67 5.35 4.32 0.68
N ALA A 68 5.27 3.70 1.85
CA ALA A 68 4.20 2.79 2.22
C ALA A 68 3.58 3.24 3.54
N ALA A 69 2.27 3.13 3.65
CA ALA A 69 1.53 3.32 4.89
C ALA A 69 0.66 2.08 5.13
N THR A 70 0.56 1.66 6.38
CA THR A 70 -0.14 0.45 6.79
C THR A 70 -1.03 0.77 7.98
N ILE A 71 -2.26 0.26 7.97
CA ILE A 71 -3.14 0.24 9.14
C ILE A 71 -3.15 -1.19 9.67
N ILE A 72 -2.92 -1.34 10.97
CA ILE A 72 -2.78 -2.60 11.67
C ILE A 72 -3.85 -2.66 12.76
N GLY A 73 -4.61 -3.76 12.83
CA GLY A 73 -5.57 -3.99 13.91
C GLY A 73 -4.85 -4.09 15.25
N TYR A 74 -5.30 -3.34 16.26
CA TYR A 74 -4.62 -3.32 17.56
C TYR A 74 -4.75 -4.67 18.29
N LYS A 75 -5.91 -5.34 18.15
CA LYS A 75 -6.18 -6.60 18.86
C LYS A 75 -5.58 -7.80 18.13
N THR A 76 -5.78 -7.89 16.82
CA THR A 76 -5.29 -9.02 16.02
C THR A 76 -3.83 -8.88 15.60
N GLY A 77 -3.29 -7.65 15.54
CA GLY A 77 -1.97 -7.37 14.97
C GLY A 77 -1.90 -7.61 13.45
N LYS A 78 -3.04 -7.83 12.79
CA LYS A 78 -3.11 -8.10 11.35
C LYS A 78 -3.25 -6.81 10.56
N ILE A 79 -2.82 -6.85 9.30
CA ILE A 79 -2.91 -5.71 8.39
C ILE A 79 -4.35 -5.54 7.92
N LEU A 80 -4.89 -4.34 8.11
CA LEU A 80 -6.23 -3.93 7.68
C LEU A 80 -6.21 -3.06 6.43
N PHE A 81 -5.07 -2.43 6.13
CA PHE A 81 -4.91 -1.60 4.94
C PHE A 81 -3.44 -1.42 4.59
N ILE A 82 -3.13 -1.34 3.29
CA ILE A 82 -1.82 -0.94 2.77
C ILE A 82 -2.03 0.11 1.69
N GLY A 83 -1.39 1.27 1.84
CA GLY A 83 -1.34 2.34 0.86
C GLY A 83 0.09 2.56 0.36
N ILE A 84 0.28 2.60 -0.96
CA ILE A 84 1.59 2.82 -1.58
C ILE A 84 1.55 4.12 -2.39
N ARG A 85 2.47 5.03 -2.09
CA ARG A 85 2.76 6.22 -2.91
C ARG A 85 4.05 6.01 -3.66
N ASN A 86 4.04 6.25 -4.95
CA ASN A 86 5.19 6.01 -5.82
C ASN A 86 5.34 7.13 -6.85
N SER A 87 6.50 7.77 -6.85
CA SER A 87 6.92 8.84 -7.76
C SER A 87 7.81 8.34 -8.91
N TYR A 88 7.95 7.02 -9.07
CA TYR A 88 8.77 6.41 -10.11
C TYR A 88 8.04 5.28 -10.85
N CYS A 89 8.09 5.31 -12.18
CA CYS A 89 7.71 4.19 -13.02
C CYS A 89 8.82 3.90 -14.04
N ALA A 90 9.39 2.68 -14.00
CA ALA A 90 10.49 2.29 -14.88
C ALA A 90 10.12 2.31 -16.37
N VAL A 91 8.85 2.07 -16.71
CA VAL A 91 8.37 2.12 -18.10
C VAL A 91 8.33 3.58 -18.58
N CYS A 92 7.69 4.47 -17.81
CA CYS A 92 7.65 5.91 -18.10
C CYS A 92 9.04 6.52 -18.19
N GLN A 93 9.94 6.20 -17.25
CA GLN A 93 11.28 6.77 -17.22
C GLN A 93 12.14 6.31 -18.40
N ARG A 94 12.00 5.05 -18.84
CA ARG A 94 12.72 4.56 -20.03
C ARG A 94 12.22 5.21 -21.32
N ALA A 95 10.90 5.36 -21.49
CA ALA A 95 10.32 6.03 -22.63
C ALA A 95 10.79 7.50 -22.72
N SER A 96 10.73 8.22 -21.58
CA SER A 96 11.23 9.60 -21.50
C SER A 96 12.73 9.72 -21.81
N ALA A 97 13.56 8.81 -21.29
CA ALA A 97 15.00 8.80 -21.58
C ALA A 97 15.31 8.58 -23.07
N ARG A 98 14.46 7.83 -23.78
CA ARG A 98 14.58 7.57 -25.23
C ARG A 98 13.88 8.60 -26.11
N LYS A 99 13.13 9.55 -25.51
CA LYS A 99 12.25 10.49 -26.23
C LYS A 99 11.21 9.79 -27.10
N GLU A 100 10.71 8.66 -26.61
CA GLU A 100 9.67 7.85 -27.26
C GLU A 100 8.36 7.98 -26.48
N ASP A 101 7.24 7.73 -27.16
CA ASP A 101 5.94 7.62 -26.48
C ASP A 101 5.94 6.43 -25.53
N LYS A 102 5.33 6.63 -24.35
CA LYS A 102 5.22 5.55 -23.36
C LYS A 102 4.33 4.44 -23.93
N PRO A 103 4.74 3.16 -23.88
CA PRO A 103 3.86 2.07 -24.23
C PRO A 103 2.71 1.98 -23.21
N ASP A 104 1.60 1.40 -23.64
CA ASP A 104 0.48 1.11 -22.75
C ASP A 104 0.92 0.14 -21.64
N HIS A 105 0.64 0.50 -20.39
CA HIS A 105 1.00 -0.28 -19.21
C HIS A 105 0.22 0.17 -17.96
N ARG A 106 0.11 -0.73 -16.97
CA ARG A 106 -0.34 -0.39 -15.63
C ARG A 106 0.69 0.53 -14.95
N CYS A 107 0.42 1.83 -14.97
CA CYS A 107 1.33 2.83 -14.42
C CYS A 107 1.13 2.95 -12.91
N PHE A 108 2.18 2.64 -12.14
CA PHE A 108 2.19 2.82 -10.68
C PHE A 108 2.67 4.21 -10.25
N LEU A 109 2.82 5.17 -11.18
CA LEU A 109 3.14 6.55 -10.85
C LEU A 109 1.88 7.26 -10.32
N ASN A 110 1.79 7.42 -9.00
CA ASN A 110 0.63 8.00 -8.33
C ASN A 110 1.00 9.16 -7.38
N TRP A 111 2.27 9.57 -7.36
CA TRP A 111 2.78 10.65 -6.52
C TRP A 111 3.67 11.59 -7.32
N ASN A 112 3.33 12.90 -7.34
CA ASN A 112 4.07 13.93 -8.07
C ASN A 112 4.79 14.95 -7.17
N LYS A 113 4.65 14.81 -5.85
CA LYS A 113 5.29 15.69 -4.85
C LYS A 113 6.67 15.14 -4.45
N PRO A 114 7.55 15.99 -3.89
CA PRO A 114 8.83 15.52 -3.37
C PRO A 114 8.64 14.45 -2.29
N SER A 115 9.62 13.55 -2.19
CA SER A 115 9.71 12.49 -1.18
C SER A 115 10.07 13.02 0.23
N THR A 116 9.77 14.28 0.52
CA THR A 116 9.93 14.92 1.83
C THR A 116 8.56 14.97 2.47
N GLY A 117 8.42 14.31 3.63
CA GLY A 117 7.24 14.37 4.48
C GLY A 117 6.94 15.79 4.95
#